data_AF-A0A497QEG5-F1
#
_entry.id   AF-A0A497QEG5-F1
#
_cell.length_a   1.000
_cell.length_b   1.000
_cell.length_c   1.000
_cell.angle_alpha   90.00
_cell.angle_beta   90.00
_cell.angle_gamma   90.00
#
_symmetry.space_group_name_H-M   'P 1'
#
loop_
_entity.id
_entity.type
_entity.pdbx_description
1 polymer ?
#
loop_
_entity_poly.entity_id
_entity_poly.type
_entity_poly.pdbx_seq_one_letter_code
_entity_poly.pdbx_strand_id
1 'polypeptide(L)' 'MVEINKDTVTHFVRSLEPLLDQMMTNLNIPSINLAVTNKTEILFAESYGAKDLKTNTPPTLDTIYMLGSCSKT' A
#
# COMPACT_ATOMS: atom_id res chain seq x y z
N MET A 1 13.33 14.41 -19.26
CA MET A 1 12.88 14.29 -17.86
C MET A 1 11.49 13.68 -17.90
N VAL A 2 11.28 12.56 -17.20
CA VAL A 2 9.92 12.01 -17.03
C VAL A 2 9.24 12.89 -15.98
N GLU A 3 8.13 13.52 -16.34
CA GLU A 3 7.32 14.27 -15.39
C GLU A 3 6.63 13.26 -14.47
N ILE A 4 7.03 13.23 -13.20
CA ILE A 4 6.41 12.36 -12.20
C ILE A 4 5.09 13.02 -11.78
N ASN A 5 4.00 12.56 -12.38
CA ASN A 5 2.64 12.97 -12.04
C ASN A 5 1.82 11.79 -11.49
N LYS A 6 0.66 12.09 -10.91
CA LYS A 6 -0.22 11.10 -10.26
C LYS A 6 -0.62 9.96 -11.19
N ASP A 7 -0.94 10.26 -12.44
CA ASP A 7 -1.40 9.25 -13.41
C ASP A 7 -0.29 8.27 -13.76
N THR A 8 0.91 8.79 -13.99
CA THR A 8 2.09 7.98 -14.30
C THR A 8 2.47 7.08 -13.12
N VAL A 9 2.45 7.62 -11.90
CA VAL A 9 2.72 6.85 -10.68
C VAL A 9 1.63 5.82 -10.44
N THR A 10 0.36 6.19 -10.56
CA THR A 10 -0.76 5.26 -10.37
C THR A 10 -0.69 4.10 -11.37
N HIS A 11 -0.44 4.39 -12.65
CA HIS A 11 -0.31 3.35 -13.68
C HIS A 11 0.87 2.41 -13.39
N PHE A 12 2.02 2.97 -13.00
CA PHE A 12 3.18 2.18 -12.63
C PHE A 12 2.92 1.30 -11.41
N VAL A 13 2.37 1.86 -10.33
CA VAL A 13 2.08 1.10 -9.10
C VAL A 13 1.08 -0.02 -9.38
N ARG A 14 0.02 0.24 -10.15
CA ARG A 14 -0.95 -0.79 -10.56
C ARG A 14 -0.33 -1.90 -11.38
N SER A 15 0.66 -1.59 -12.22
CA SER A 15 1.40 -2.62 -12.96
C SER A 15 2.17 -3.59 -12.05
N LEU A 16 2.42 -3.22 -10.79
CA LEU A 16 3.07 -4.06 -9.78
C LEU A 16 2.09 -4.87 -8.92
N GLU A 17 0.77 -4.67 -9.05
CA GLU A 17 -0.23 -5.40 -8.27
C GLU A 17 -0.10 -6.92 -8.36
N PRO A 18 0.20 -7.55 -9.52
CA PRO A 18 0.44 -8.99 -9.56
C PRO A 18 1.60 -9.44 -8.66
N LEU A 19 2.66 -8.62 -8.55
CA LEU A 19 3.78 -8.90 -7.66
C LEU A 19 3.39 -8.70 -6.19
N LEU A 20 2.59 -7.68 -5.90
CA LEU A 20 2.03 -7.42 -4.56
C LEU A 20 1.18 -8.61 -4.09
N ASP A 21 0.27 -9.10 -4.93
CA ASP A 21 -0.59 -10.25 -4.64
C ASP A 21 0.22 -11.52 -4.39
N GLN A 22 1.23 -11.77 -5.22
CA GLN A 22 2.16 -12.89 -5.03
C GLN A 22 2.91 -12.79 -3.70
N MET A 23 3.43 -11.60 -3.37
CA MET A 23 4.13 -11.36 -2.12
C MET A 23 3.21 -11.54 -0.90
N MET A 24 2.00 -10.97 -0.93
CA MET A 24 1.02 -11.09 0.15
C MET A 24 0.64 -12.55 0.38
N THR A 25 0.46 -13.32 -0.69
CA THR A 25 0.17 -14.76 -0.61
C THR A 25 1.34 -15.53 -0.01
N ASN A 26 2.55 -15.37 -0.57
CA ASN A 26 3.72 -16.15 -0.17
C ASN A 26 4.16 -15.88 1.27
N LEU A 27 3.98 -14.65 1.74
CA LEU A 27 4.37 -14.22 3.08
C LEU A 27 3.21 -14.27 4.09
N ASN A 28 2.03 -14.71 3.67
CA ASN A 28 0.80 -14.68 4.47
C ASN A 28 0.52 -13.31 5.09
N ILE A 29 0.67 -12.23 4.30
CA ILE A 29 0.41 -10.86 4.74
C ILE A 29 -1.09 -10.57 4.59
N PRO A 30 -1.84 -10.37 5.70
CA PRO A 30 -3.30 -10.20 5.62
C PRO A 30 -3.72 -8.87 4.99
N SER A 31 -3.00 -7.79 5.26
CA SER A 31 -3.29 -6.46 4.71
C SER A 31 -2.06 -5.59 4.59
N ILE A 32 -2.12 -4.66 3.63
CA ILE A 32 -1.10 -3.66 3.36
C ILE A 32 -1.78 -2.33 3.03
N ASN A 33 -1.27 -1.23 3.58
CA ASN A 33 -1.50 0.11 3.05
C ASN A 33 -0.23 0.57 2.32
N LEU A 34 -0.37 0.98 1.06
CA LEU A 34 0.73 1.46 0.23
C LEU A 34 0.48 2.91 -0.16
N ALA A 35 1.44 3.78 0.16
CA ALA A 35 1.40 5.19 -0.25
C ALA A 35 2.72 5.60 -0.91
N VAL A 36 2.61 6.36 -2.01
CA VAL A 36 3.73 7.01 -2.68
C VAL A 36 3.52 8.51 -2.57
N THR A 37 4.55 9.22 -2.11
CA THR A 37 4.50 10.67 -1.91
C THR A 37 5.67 11.35 -2.61
N ASN A 38 5.49 12.62 -2.95
CA ASN A 38 6.55 13.50 -3.41
C ASN A 38 6.48 14.79 -2.61
N LYS A 39 7.45 15.00 -1.71
CA LYS A 39 7.71 16.16 -0.83
C LYS A 39 6.48 16.73 -0.09
N THR A 40 5.49 17.21 -0.83
CA THR A 40 4.31 17.93 -0.39
C THR A 40 3.00 17.23 -0.71
N GLU A 41 3.00 16.22 -1.59
CA GLU A 41 1.77 15.57 -2.05
C GLU A 41 1.82 14.05 -1.99
N ILE A 42 0.64 13.45 -1.81
CA ILE A 42 0.40 12.03 -2.00
C ILE A 42 0.11 11.80 -3.47
N LEU A 43 0.94 11.00 -4.14
CA LEU A 43 0.83 10.65 -5.55
C LEU A 43 -0.02 9.39 -5.77
N PHE A 44 -0.01 8.49 -4.80
CA PHE A 44 -0.79 7.25 -4.78
C PHE A 44 -1.03 6.83 -3.34
N ALA A 45 -2.21 6.31 -3.02
CA ALA A 45 -2.50 5.68 -1.74
C ALA A 45 -3.65 4.68 -1.91
N GLU A 46 -3.39 3.40 -1.68
CA GLU A 46 -4.41 2.35 -1.71
C GLU A 46 -4.17 1.32 -0.59
N SER A 47 -5.23 0.57 -0.28
CA SER A 47 -5.28 -0.43 0.79
C SER A 47 -5.65 -1.79 0.19
N TYR A 48 -4.94 -2.84 0.58
CA TYR A 48 -5.06 -4.19 0.02
C TYR A 48 -5.30 -5.24 1.11
N GLY A 49 -6.10 -6.26 0.81
CA GLY A 49 -6.35 -7.40 1.68
C GLY A 49 -7.47 -7.19 2.71
N ALA A 50 -7.32 -7.76 3.90
CA ALA A 50 -8.28 -7.70 5.01
C ALA A 50 -7.59 -7.37 6.34
N LYS A 51 -8.09 -6.35 7.06
CA LYS A 51 -7.60 -5.97 8.39
C LYS A 51 -8.10 -6.92 9.50
N ASP A 52 -9.21 -7.60 9.24
CA ASP A 52 -9.74 -8.66 10.11
C ASP A 52 -10.13 -9.86 9.25
N LEU A 53 -9.41 -10.97 9.43
CA LEU A 53 -9.61 -12.21 8.68
C LEU A 53 -10.90 -12.94 9.04
N LYS A 54 -11.45 -12.73 10.24
CA LYS A 54 -12.68 -13.41 10.66
C LYS A 54 -13.90 -12.82 9.96
N THR A 55 -13.92 -11.51 9.85
CA THR A 55 -15.01 -10.75 9.22
C THR A 55 -14.73 -10.42 7.76
N ASN A 56 -13.52 -10.75 7.28
CA ASN A 56 -12.99 -10.32 5.99
C ASN A 56 -13.12 -8.80 5.76
N THR A 57 -12.97 -8.02 6.84
CA THR A 57 -13.15 -6.57 6.75
C THR A 57 -11.97 -5.94 6.01
N PRO A 58 -12.20 -5.14 4.96
CA PRO A 58 -11.12 -4.49 4.24
C PRO A 58 -10.41 -3.43 5.11
N PRO A 59 -9.10 -3.24 4.91
CA PRO A 59 -8.38 -2.09 5.43
C PRO A 59 -8.85 -0.79 4.77
N THR A 60 -8.59 0.31 5.46
CA THR A 60 -8.74 1.68 4.97
C THR A 60 -7.38 2.39 5.09
N LEU A 61 -7.19 3.53 4.42
CA LEU A 61 -5.98 4.33 4.57
C LEU A 61 -5.72 4.78 6.02
N ASP A 62 -6.79 4.85 6.83
CA ASP A 62 -6.73 5.17 8.26
C ASP A 62 -6.54 3.95 9.18
N THR A 63 -6.37 2.75 8.62
CA THR A 63 -6.11 1.55 9.42
C THR A 63 -4.77 1.66 10.12
N ILE A 64 -4.78 1.52 11.45
CA ILE A 64 -3.60 1.66 12.30
C ILE A 64 -2.82 0.34 12.31
N TYR A 65 -1.57 0.40 11.86
CA TYR A 65 -0.62 -0.71 11.93
C TYR A 65 0.40 -0.48 13.05
N MET A 66 0.84 -1.56 13.69
CA MET A 66 1.94 -1.49 14.66
C MET A 66 3.28 -1.40 13.92
N LEU A 67 3.91 -0.23 13.96
CA LEU A 67 5.09 0.09 13.15
C LEU A 67 6.42 -0.49 13.69
N GLY A 68 6.45 -0.97 14.94
CA GLY A 68 7.64 -1.56 15.54
C GLY A 68 8.86 -0.63 15.49
N SER A 69 9.95 -1.10 14.87
CA SER A 69 11.20 -0.32 14.78
C SER A 69 11.13 0.91 13.89
N CYS A 70 10.13 1.04 13.01
CA CYS A 70 9.96 2.23 12.18
C CYS A 70 9.60 3.49 13.00
N SER A 71 9.12 3.33 14.24
CA SER A 71 8.82 4.43 15.16
C SER A 71 10.05 5.16 15.73
N LYS A 72 11.27 4.76 15.36
CA LYS A 72 12.53 5.38 15.83
C LYS A 72 12.99 6.58 15.00
N THR A 73 12.19 6.96 14.00
CA THR A 73 12.51 8.00 13.01
C THR A 73 12.66 9.38 13.62
#